data_AF-A0A9E2Z1T4-F1
#
_entry.id   AF-A0A9E2Z1T4-F1
#
_cell.length_a   1.000
_cell.length_b   1.000
_cell.length_c   1.000
_cell.angle_alpha   90.00
_cell.angle_beta   90.00
_cell.angle_gamma   90.00
#
_symmetry.space_group_name_H-M   'P 1'
#
loop_
_entity.id
_entity.type
_entity.pdbx_description
1 polymer ?
#
loop_
_entity_poly.entity_id
_entity_poly.type
_entity_poly.pdbx_seq_one_letter_code
_entity_poly.pdbx_strand_id
1 'polypeptide(L)'
;MRKEPSRATGSRVSDWHLRPIARKTPITRTYRNTQNVRRFFKAQCGEHFKFDRPLMAWLKSGKPKTMDDAVKEWLRREATR
;
A
#
# COMPACT_ATOMS: atom_id res chain seq x y z
N MET A 1 33.85 -27.28 5.72
CA MET A 1 34.36 -26.03 6.33
C MET A 1 33.68 -24.86 5.63
N ARG A 2 33.02 -23.98 6.39
CA ARG A 2 32.13 -22.88 5.95
C ARG A 2 32.78 -21.93 4.94
N LYS A 3 32.00 -21.35 4.02
CA LYS A 3 31.61 -19.92 4.03
C LYS A 3 30.34 -19.69 3.18
N GLU A 4 29.25 -19.34 3.84
CA GLU A 4 28.13 -18.63 3.22
C GLU A 4 28.56 -17.19 2.90
N PRO A 5 28.20 -16.59 1.75
CA PRO A 5 28.17 -15.15 1.62
C PRO A 5 26.77 -14.66 1.99
N SER A 6 26.65 -14.14 3.21
CA SER A 6 25.60 -13.20 3.59
C SER A 6 25.67 -11.96 2.70
N ARG A 7 24.56 -11.61 2.05
CA ARG A 7 24.25 -10.23 1.65
C ARG A 7 22.73 -10.01 1.70
N ALA A 8 22.27 -9.57 2.87
CA ALA A 8 21.13 -8.66 2.90
C ALA A 8 21.55 -7.31 2.30
N THR A 9 20.56 -6.61 1.73
CA THR A 9 20.50 -5.15 1.46
C THR A 9 20.38 -4.79 -0.02
N GLY A 10 19.14 -4.46 -0.38
CA GLY A 10 18.75 -3.84 -1.64
C GLY A 10 17.23 -3.78 -1.67
N SER A 11 16.65 -2.78 -0.99
CA SER A 11 15.21 -2.52 -1.01
C SER A 11 14.78 -2.30 -2.47
N ARG A 12 14.34 -3.37 -3.13
CA ARG A 12 13.81 -3.32 -4.49
C ARG A 12 12.55 -2.48 -4.42
N VAL A 13 12.52 -1.43 -5.24
CA VAL A 13 11.34 -0.63 -5.59
C VAL A 13 10.10 -1.49 -5.42
N SER A 14 9.25 -1.18 -4.43
CA SER A 14 8.05 -1.97 -4.16
C SER A 14 7.32 -2.21 -5.46
N ASP A 15 7.22 -3.48 -5.83
CA ASP A 15 6.74 -3.90 -7.12
C ASP A 15 5.21 -3.87 -7.12
N TRP A 16 4.67 -2.65 -7.11
CA TRP A 16 3.24 -2.38 -7.07
C TRP A 16 2.49 -3.01 -8.27
N HIS A 17 3.22 -3.51 -9.27
CA HIS A 17 2.70 -4.16 -10.47
C HIS A 17 2.78 -5.69 -10.45
N LEU A 18 3.77 -6.29 -9.77
CA LEU A 18 4.06 -7.72 -9.95
C LEU A 18 3.65 -8.62 -8.78
N ARG A 19 3.32 -8.09 -7.60
CA ARG A 19 2.93 -8.91 -6.45
C ARG A 19 1.53 -8.57 -5.88
N PRO A 20 0.80 -9.56 -5.35
CA PRO A 20 -0.40 -9.30 -4.55
C PRO A 20 -0.07 -8.37 -3.39
N ILE A 21 -0.87 -7.32 -3.24
CA ILE A 21 -0.73 -6.39 -2.13
C ILE A 21 -1.39 -7.00 -0.90
N ALA A 22 -0.68 -7.03 0.23
CA ALA A 22 -1.19 -7.54 1.50
C ALA A 22 -1.45 -6.38 2.47
N ARG A 23 -2.28 -6.62 3.50
CA ARG A 23 -2.56 -5.63 4.57
C ARG A 23 -1.27 -5.08 5.21
N LYS A 24 -0.28 -5.96 5.44
CA LYS A 24 1.01 -5.61 6.04
C LYS A 24 2.00 -4.93 5.08
N THR A 25 1.67 -4.79 3.79
CA THR A 25 2.56 -4.13 2.81
C THR A 25 2.81 -2.68 3.23
N PRO A 26 4.06 -2.27 3.46
CA PRO A 26 4.39 -0.89 3.78
C PRO A 26 4.15 0.04 2.59
N ILE A 27 3.58 1.22 2.84
CA ILE A 27 3.48 2.29 1.86
C ILE A 27 4.81 3.03 1.83
N THR A 28 5.53 2.87 0.73
CA THR A 28 6.84 3.50 0.52
C THR A 28 6.71 4.78 -0.29
N ARG A 29 7.78 5.57 -0.36
CA ARG A 29 7.85 6.78 -1.19
C ARG A 29 7.59 6.53 -2.68
N THR A 30 7.75 5.28 -3.14
CA THR A 30 7.51 4.88 -4.53
C THR A 30 6.07 4.40 -4.78
N TYR A 31 5.14 4.64 -3.85
CA TYR A 31 3.73 4.26 -3.99
C TYR A 31 3.12 4.72 -5.33
N ARG A 32 2.32 3.83 -5.93
CA ARG A 32 1.59 4.05 -7.19
C ARG A 32 0.21 3.41 -7.10
N ASN A 33 -0.81 4.07 -7.64
CA ASN A 33 -2.18 3.54 -7.75
C ASN A 33 -2.31 2.58 -8.94
N THR A 34 -1.54 1.50 -8.93
CA THR A 34 -1.57 0.46 -9.97
C THR A 34 -2.88 -0.31 -9.95
N GLN A 35 -3.06 -1.20 -10.93
CA GLN A 35 -4.23 -2.08 -10.97
C GLN A 35 -4.30 -3.04 -9.78
N ASN A 36 -3.17 -3.53 -9.28
CA ASN A 36 -3.13 -4.42 -8.11
C ASN A 36 -3.57 -3.68 -6.85
N VAL A 37 -3.11 -2.44 -6.70
CA VAL A 37 -3.52 -1.58 -5.59
C VAL A 37 -5.03 -1.30 -5.66
N ARG A 38 -5.58 -0.99 -6.84
CA ARG A 38 -7.03 -0.84 -7.03
C ARG A 38 -7.81 -2.10 -6.67
N ARG A 39 -7.37 -3.26 -7.15
CA ARG A 39 -7.98 -4.57 -6.83
C ARG A 39 -7.95 -4.85 -5.33
N PHE A 40 -6.82 -4.57 -4.68
CA PHE A 40 -6.70 -4.72 -3.23
C PHE A 40 -7.72 -3.84 -2.50
N PHE A 41 -7.80 -2.54 -2.81
CA PHE A 41 -8.76 -1.68 -2.12
C PHE A 41 -10.20 -2.11 -2.38
N LYS A 42 -10.58 -2.46 -3.62
CA LYS A 42 -11.92 -2.98 -3.91
C LYS A 42 -12.26 -4.24 -3.11
N ALA A 43 -11.30 -5.15 -2.95
CA ALA A 43 -11.50 -6.36 -2.16
C ALA A 43 -11.71 -6.07 -0.66
N GLN A 44 -11.12 -4.99 -0.12
CA GLN A 44 -11.20 -4.67 1.32
C GLN A 44 -12.28 -3.63 1.66
N CYS A 45 -12.61 -2.75 0.72
CA CYS A 45 -13.46 -1.58 0.88
C CYS A 45 -14.77 -1.68 0.08
N GLY A 46 -14.89 -2.69 -0.80
CA GLY A 46 -16.04 -2.88 -1.69
C GLY A 46 -15.86 -2.23 -3.07
N GLU A 47 -16.72 -2.60 -4.01
CA GLU A 47 -16.65 -2.16 -5.41
C GLU A 47 -16.84 -0.65 -5.61
N HIS A 48 -17.48 0.03 -4.65
CA HIS A 48 -17.69 1.47 -4.65
C HIS A 48 -16.43 2.26 -4.27
N PHE A 49 -15.34 1.59 -3.88
CA PHE A 49 -14.07 2.23 -3.56
C PHE A 49 -13.59 3.17 -4.68
N LYS A 50 -13.22 4.39 -4.30
CA LYS A 50 -12.61 5.38 -5.19
C LYS A 50 -11.43 6.05 -4.50
N PHE A 51 -10.35 6.23 -5.24
CA PHE A 51 -9.28 7.13 -4.85
C PHE A 51 -9.77 8.58 -4.94
N ASP A 52 -9.80 9.27 -3.80
CA ASP A 52 -10.11 10.69 -3.73
C ASP A 52 -8.87 11.53 -3.38
N ARG A 53 -8.99 12.84 -3.55
CA ARG A 53 -7.88 13.78 -3.28
C ARG A 53 -7.43 13.73 -1.81
N PRO A 54 -8.34 13.73 -0.82
CA PRO A 54 -7.93 13.60 0.56
C PRO A 54 -7.12 12.33 0.82
N LEU A 55 -7.54 11.16 0.31
CA LEU A 55 -6.88 9.88 0.60
C LEU A 55 -5.48 9.88 0.02
N MET A 56 -5.36 10.40 -1.20
CA MET A 56 -4.06 10.55 -1.85
C MET A 56 -3.12 11.49 -1.10
N ALA A 57 -3.62 12.60 -0.54
CA ALA A 57 -2.81 13.48 0.30
C ALA A 57 -2.31 12.75 1.56
N TRP A 58 -3.18 11.97 2.20
CA TRP A 58 -2.82 11.21 3.40
C TRP A 58 -1.81 10.10 3.11
N LEU A 59 -2.00 9.34 2.03
CA LEU A 59 -1.06 8.31 1.56
C LEU A 59 0.34 8.90 1.32
N LYS A 60 0.40 10.11 0.75
CA LYS A 60 1.66 10.81 0.41
C LYS A 60 2.27 11.64 1.55
N SER A 61 1.67 11.68 2.73
CA SER A 61 2.14 12.52 3.86
C SER A 61 3.49 12.11 4.48
N GLY A 62 4.19 11.12 3.92
CA GLY A 62 5.53 10.70 4.38
C GLY A 62 5.57 9.90 5.68
N LYS A 63 4.51 9.93 6.52
CA LYS A 63 4.45 9.11 7.75
C LYS A 63 4.46 7.61 7.42
N PRO A 64 5.14 6.75 8.21
CA PRO A 64 5.08 5.30 8.05
C PRO A 64 3.64 4.80 8.14
N LYS A 65 3.22 4.00 7.15
CA LYS A 65 1.86 3.44 7.03
C LYS A 65 1.92 2.11 6.31
N THR A 66 0.89 1.31 6.52
CA THR A 66 0.62 0.08 5.79
C THR A 66 -0.62 0.22 4.91
N MET A 67 -0.82 -0.75 4.01
CA MET A 67 -2.04 -0.84 3.22
C MET A 67 -3.29 -1.08 4.10
N ASP A 68 -3.14 -1.71 5.27
CA ASP A 68 -4.22 -1.83 6.27
C ASP A 68 -4.63 -0.47 6.83
N ASP A 69 -3.66 0.39 7.13
CA ASP A 69 -3.95 1.75 7.61
C ASP A 69 -4.68 2.56 6.55
N ALA A 70 -4.35 2.36 5.26
CA ALA A 70 -5.03 3.02 4.17
C ALA A 70 -6.48 2.54 3.99
N VAL A 71 -6.75 1.25 4.21
CA VAL A 71 -8.11 0.70 4.22
C VAL A 71 -8.91 1.32 5.36
N LYS A 72 -8.37 1.33 6.59
CA LYS A 72 -9.02 1.95 7.75
C LYS A 72 -9.29 3.43 7.53
N GLU A 73 -8.33 4.15 6.96
CA GLU A 73 -8.48 5.58 6.72
C GLU A 73 -9.55 5.87 5.66
N TRP A 74 -9.65 5.05 4.60
CA TRP A 74 -10.73 5.19 3.63
C TRP A 74 -12.09 4.90 4.28
N LEU A 75 -12.23 3.79 5.03
CA LEU A 75 -13.48 3.44 5.72
C LEU A 75 -13.93 4.52 6.70
N ARG A 76 -12.98 5.09 7.46
CA ARG A 76 -13.26 6.20 8.40
C ARG A 76 -13.82 7.42 7.67
N ARG A 77 -13.34 7.72 6.46
CA ARG A 77 -13.80 8.86 5.66
C ARG A 77 -15.13 8.59 4.99
N GLU A 78 -15.33 7.38 4.49
CA GLU A 78 -16.59 6.98 3.88
C GLU A 78 -17.73 7.02 4.90
N ALA A 79 -17.48 6.65 6.15
CA ALA A 79 -18.45 6.79 7.24
C ALA A 79 -18.81 8.24 7.60
N THR A 80 -18.04 9.23 7.12
CA THR A 80 -18.26 10.67 7.38
C THR A 80 -18.75 11.44 6.15
N ARG A 81 -19.03 10.73 5.06
CA ARG A 81 -19.64 11.31 3.85
C ARG A 81 -21.16 11.19 3.91
#